data_AF-A0A6P4DCM7-F1
#
_entry.id   AF-A0A6P4DCM7-F1
#
_cell.length_a   1.000
_cell.length_b   1.000
_cell.length_c   1.000
_cell.angle_alpha   90.00
_cell.angle_beta   90.00
_cell.angle_gamma   90.00
#
_symmetry.space_group_name_H-M   'P 1'
#
loop_
_entity.id
_entity.type
_entity.pdbx_description
1 polymer ?
#
loop_
_entity_poly.entity_id
_entity_poly.type
_entity_poly.pdbx_seq_one_letter_code
_entity_poly.pdbx_strand_id
1 'polypeptide(L)'
;MAGLAVSSGSHEPAAKVLRRILESPGVHLGPACFDGLSAKLIEAAGFSYCFTSGFSISAARLGLPDTGLISYGEMLDQGRLLTEAVSIPIIGDADNGYGNPINLKRTVKGFIRAGFAGILLEDQVSPKACGHTRGRKVVSLQEAVIKIKAAVDARAEIGSDIVIVARTDARQAVSLDEALLRTKAFADAGADVLFIDALASVEEMRAFCQVSPHIPKMANMLEGGGKTPILTPQQLEDIGYKIVVYPLSLIGVSIRAMQDALAALKGGRIPPPESMPSFEEIKDIVGFNTYYEEEKRYATGASSEGDISRDPSSGVRPQTLRVKVADKDGLEKLDLRIPAGSLDGLTNIVPALAGVNIKELVDDVVEGNGRKKLLDFNDSMDERIQVFLE
;
A
#
# COMPACT_ATOMS: atom_id res chain seq x y z
N MET A 1 27.88 3.38 31.04
CA MET A 1 27.58 4.04 29.74
C MET A 1 26.19 3.59 29.33
N ALA A 2 25.29 4.56 29.18
CA ALA A 2 23.84 4.40 29.23
C ALA A 2 23.31 3.41 28.18
N GLY A 3 22.48 2.46 28.63
CA GLY A 3 21.64 1.66 27.76
C GLY A 3 20.61 2.57 27.10
N LEU A 4 20.59 2.58 25.77
CA LEU A 4 19.49 3.10 24.99
C LEU A 4 18.31 2.17 25.24
N ALA A 5 17.48 2.53 26.21
CA ALA A 5 16.10 2.08 26.25
C ALA A 5 15.50 2.43 24.89
N VAL A 6 15.08 1.42 24.13
CA VAL A 6 14.13 1.62 23.04
C VAL A 6 12.91 2.22 23.71
N SER A 7 12.76 3.55 23.61
CA SER A 7 11.56 4.19 24.09
C SER A 7 10.43 3.55 23.30
N SER A 8 9.54 2.83 23.99
CA SER A 8 8.17 2.66 23.53
C SER A 8 7.56 4.06 23.47
N GLY A 9 7.94 4.84 22.46
CA GLY A 9 7.30 6.10 22.15
C GLY A 9 5.87 5.74 21.91
N SER A 10 4.98 6.16 22.80
CA SER A 10 3.55 5.99 22.63
C SER A 10 3.19 6.60 21.28
N HIS A 11 3.04 5.76 20.26
CA HIS A 11 2.66 6.23 18.94
C HIS A 11 1.30 6.90 19.12
N GLU A 12 1.24 8.17 18.80
CA GLU A 12 0.04 8.94 19.05
C GLU A 12 -1.10 8.32 18.22
N PRO A 13 -2.29 8.09 18.81
CA PRO A 13 -3.41 7.53 18.07
C PRO A 13 -3.70 8.32 16.79
N ALA A 14 -3.83 7.63 15.65
CA ALA A 14 -4.02 8.26 14.34
C ALA A 14 -5.19 9.25 14.32
N ALA A 15 -6.25 8.98 15.08
CA ALA A 15 -7.39 9.89 15.25
C ALA A 15 -7.01 11.26 15.86
N LYS A 16 -6.06 11.30 16.82
CA LYS A 16 -5.56 12.56 17.39
C LYS A 16 -4.74 13.35 16.38
N VAL A 17 -3.92 12.66 15.57
CA VAL A 17 -3.18 13.28 14.46
C VAL A 17 -4.15 13.92 13.48
N LEU A 18 -5.21 13.19 13.08
CA LEU A 18 -6.22 13.73 12.17
C LEU A 18 -6.96 14.94 12.76
N ARG A 19 -7.32 14.92 14.05
CA ARG A 19 -7.94 16.09 14.71
C ARG A 19 -7.03 17.33 14.65
N ARG A 20 -5.73 17.18 14.89
CA ARG A 20 -4.79 18.30 14.72
C ARG A 20 -4.71 18.80 13.29
N ILE A 21 -4.75 17.92 12.29
CA ILE A 21 -4.82 18.33 10.88
C ILE A 21 -6.06 19.19 10.65
N LEU A 22 -7.23 18.76 11.15
CA LEU A 22 -8.49 19.51 11.04
C LEU A 22 -8.47 20.87 11.77
N GLU A 23 -7.62 21.04 12.78
CA GLU A 23 -7.45 22.30 13.52
C GLU A 23 -6.34 23.20 12.93
N SER A 24 -5.37 22.62 12.23
CA SER A 24 -4.24 23.36 11.66
C SER A 24 -4.68 24.33 10.55
N PRO A 25 -3.95 25.40 10.20
CA PRO A 25 -4.38 26.31 9.14
C PRO A 25 -4.39 25.68 7.73
N GLY A 26 -5.19 26.25 6.82
CA GLY A 26 -5.19 25.89 5.40
C GLY A 26 -6.14 24.75 5.02
N VAL A 27 -6.32 24.52 3.72
CA VAL A 27 -7.01 23.31 3.22
C VAL A 27 -6.03 22.13 3.12
N HIS A 28 -6.47 20.94 3.51
CA HIS A 28 -5.66 19.71 3.40
C HIS A 28 -6.19 18.80 2.30
N LEU A 29 -5.27 18.20 1.55
CA LEU A 29 -5.57 17.30 0.44
C LEU A 29 -5.32 15.87 0.89
N GLY A 30 -6.27 14.98 0.65
CA GLY A 30 -6.19 13.57 0.97
C GLY A 30 -6.63 12.73 -0.23
N PRO A 31 -5.69 12.29 -1.08
CA PRO A 31 -6.01 11.38 -2.17
C PRO A 31 -6.62 10.08 -1.66
N ALA A 32 -7.43 9.44 -2.50
CA ALA A 32 -8.02 8.17 -2.11
C ALA A 32 -7.11 6.98 -2.45
N CYS A 33 -6.72 6.21 -1.44
CA CYS A 33 -6.12 4.89 -1.60
C CYS A 33 -7.21 3.80 -1.72
N PHE A 34 -6.80 2.66 -2.24
CA PHE A 34 -7.62 1.46 -2.35
C PHE A 34 -6.90 0.18 -1.92
N ASP A 35 -5.57 0.20 -1.79
CA ASP A 35 -4.73 -0.88 -1.29
C ASP A 35 -3.47 -0.36 -0.58
N GLY A 36 -2.71 -1.26 0.05
CA GLY A 36 -1.51 -0.89 0.80
C GLY A 36 -0.45 -0.18 -0.06
N LEU A 37 -0.32 -0.56 -1.34
CA LEU A 37 0.63 0.09 -2.25
C LEU A 37 0.23 1.55 -2.53
N SER A 38 -1.03 1.79 -2.89
CA SER A 38 -1.53 3.14 -3.12
C SER A 38 -1.45 4.01 -1.86
N ALA A 39 -1.72 3.44 -0.67
CA ALA A 39 -1.53 4.17 0.59
C ALA A 39 -0.05 4.57 0.82
N LYS A 40 0.89 3.64 0.64
CA LYS A 40 2.33 3.93 0.75
C LYS A 40 2.79 5.00 -0.22
N LEU A 41 2.31 4.97 -1.46
CA LEU A 41 2.64 5.99 -2.45
C LEU A 41 2.09 7.38 -2.08
N ILE A 42 0.92 7.45 -1.45
CA ILE A 42 0.37 8.72 -0.91
C ILE A 42 1.26 9.23 0.23
N GLU A 43 1.64 8.37 1.17
CA GLU A 43 2.54 8.75 2.28
C GLU A 43 3.91 9.22 1.77
N ALA A 44 4.52 8.46 0.85
CA ALA A 44 5.80 8.81 0.24
C ALA A 44 5.76 10.13 -0.54
N ALA A 45 4.60 10.48 -1.12
CA ALA A 45 4.39 11.77 -1.78
C ALA A 45 4.22 12.95 -0.80
N GLY A 46 4.20 12.70 0.52
CA GLY A 46 4.19 13.73 1.57
C GLY A 46 2.79 14.23 1.96
N PHE A 47 1.73 13.54 1.56
CA PHE A 47 0.38 13.88 2.04
C PHE A 47 0.23 13.58 3.52
N SER A 48 -0.40 14.49 4.28
CA SER A 48 -0.52 14.37 5.74
C SER A 48 -1.62 13.41 6.20
N TYR A 49 -2.53 13.02 5.31
CA TYR A 49 -3.59 12.04 5.55
C TYR A 49 -4.06 11.48 4.22
N CYS A 50 -4.79 10.36 4.24
CA CYS A 50 -5.45 9.84 3.04
C CYS A 50 -6.88 9.36 3.35
N PHE A 51 -7.59 9.01 2.28
CA PHE A 51 -8.98 8.57 2.34
C PHE A 51 -9.09 7.17 1.71
N THR A 52 -9.98 6.29 2.16
CA THR A 52 -10.29 5.06 1.41
C THR A 52 -11.52 5.28 0.54
N SER A 53 -11.43 4.99 -0.76
CA SER A 53 -12.62 5.10 -1.63
C SER A 53 -13.34 3.76 -1.70
N GLY A 54 -14.61 3.70 -1.26
CA GLY A 54 -15.45 2.50 -1.42
C GLY A 54 -15.55 2.08 -2.89
N PHE A 55 -15.62 3.05 -3.80
CA PHE A 55 -15.60 2.80 -5.24
C PHE A 55 -14.30 2.14 -5.70
N SER A 56 -13.16 2.72 -5.33
CA SER A 56 -11.85 2.23 -5.78
C SER A 56 -11.51 0.88 -5.16
N ILE A 57 -11.92 0.63 -3.92
CA ILE A 57 -11.79 -0.68 -3.27
C ILE A 57 -12.68 -1.71 -3.98
N SER A 58 -13.95 -1.42 -4.23
CA SER A 58 -14.84 -2.34 -4.96
C SER A 58 -14.27 -2.68 -6.35
N ALA A 59 -13.77 -1.69 -7.07
CA ALA A 59 -13.15 -1.88 -8.38
C ALA A 59 -11.89 -2.74 -8.32
N ALA A 60 -10.94 -2.42 -7.44
CA ALA A 60 -9.65 -3.11 -7.37
C ALA A 60 -9.74 -4.50 -6.72
N ARG A 61 -10.54 -4.65 -5.66
CA ARG A 61 -10.64 -5.88 -4.88
C ARG A 61 -11.62 -6.88 -5.49
N LEU A 62 -12.74 -6.41 -6.02
CA LEU A 62 -13.82 -7.28 -6.52
C LEU A 62 -13.96 -7.26 -8.04
N GLY A 63 -13.44 -6.24 -8.72
CA GLY A 63 -13.78 -6.00 -10.14
C GLY A 63 -15.26 -5.65 -10.35
N LEU A 64 -15.93 -5.16 -9.31
CA LEU A 64 -17.38 -4.94 -9.28
C LEU A 64 -17.72 -3.45 -9.07
N PRO A 65 -18.89 -2.99 -9.54
CA PRO A 65 -19.32 -1.62 -9.40
C PRO A 65 -19.65 -1.26 -7.94
N ASP A 66 -19.52 0.02 -7.61
CA ASP A 66 -19.87 0.57 -6.31
C ASP A 66 -21.39 0.74 -6.12
N THR A 67 -22.05 -0.38 -5.85
CA THR A 67 -23.51 -0.46 -5.69
C THR A 67 -23.89 -1.18 -4.39
N GLY A 68 -23.02 -1.09 -3.38
CA GLY A 68 -23.21 -1.76 -2.08
C GLY A 68 -23.05 -3.28 -2.12
N LEU A 69 -22.35 -3.82 -3.13
CA LEU A 69 -22.03 -5.25 -3.21
C LEU A 69 -20.91 -5.65 -2.26
N ILE A 70 -19.93 -4.77 -2.07
CA ILE A 70 -18.85 -5.00 -1.11
C ILE A 70 -19.42 -5.01 0.32
N SER A 71 -19.06 -6.04 1.07
CA SER A 71 -19.54 -6.22 2.44
C SER A 71 -18.72 -5.43 3.45
N TYR A 72 -19.30 -5.23 4.63
CA TYR A 72 -18.59 -4.70 5.81
C TYR A 72 -17.28 -5.45 6.08
N GLY A 73 -17.29 -6.79 6.00
CA GLY A 73 -16.11 -7.60 6.28
C GLY A 73 -14.98 -7.33 5.30
N GLU A 74 -15.30 -7.25 4.01
CA GLU A 74 -14.30 -6.98 2.97
C GLU A 74 -13.72 -5.57 3.07
N MET A 75 -14.55 -4.56 3.38
CA MET A 75 -14.09 -3.20 3.64
C MET A 75 -13.19 -3.12 4.87
N LEU A 76 -13.56 -3.81 5.96
CA LEU A 76 -12.78 -3.84 7.19
C LEU A 76 -11.42 -4.54 6.99
N ASP A 77 -11.41 -5.68 6.28
CA ASP A 77 -10.19 -6.43 5.97
C ASP A 77 -9.24 -5.59 5.12
N GLN A 78 -9.76 -4.91 4.10
CA GLN A 78 -8.95 -3.99 3.29
C GLN A 78 -8.43 -2.83 4.14
N GLY A 79 -9.28 -2.26 4.98
CA GLY A 79 -8.95 -1.16 5.87
C GLY A 79 -7.81 -1.47 6.82
N ARG A 80 -7.80 -2.68 7.41
CA ARG A 80 -6.71 -3.14 8.29
C ARG A 80 -5.36 -3.19 7.57
N LEU A 81 -5.33 -3.71 6.34
CA LEU A 81 -4.09 -3.76 5.56
C LEU A 81 -3.59 -2.35 5.19
N LEU A 82 -4.52 -1.43 4.92
CA LEU A 82 -4.21 -0.05 4.58
C LEU A 82 -3.59 0.70 5.75
N THR A 83 -4.20 0.65 6.93
CA THR A 83 -3.75 1.34 8.13
C THR A 83 -2.49 0.72 8.74
N GLU A 84 -2.24 -0.58 8.54
CA GLU A 84 -0.98 -1.24 8.92
C GLU A 84 0.17 -0.85 7.96
N ALA A 85 -0.14 -0.42 6.73
CA ALA A 85 0.87 -0.14 5.69
C ALA A 85 1.51 1.25 5.79
N VAL A 86 0.89 2.20 6.50
CA VAL A 86 1.31 3.61 6.59
C VAL A 86 1.16 4.17 8.00
N SER A 87 1.88 5.25 8.30
CA SER A 87 1.79 5.96 9.58
C SER A 87 0.86 7.18 9.53
N ILE A 88 0.56 7.71 8.34
CA ILE A 88 -0.40 8.81 8.17
C ILE A 88 -1.85 8.38 8.49
N PRO A 89 -2.67 9.28 9.06
CA PRO A 89 -4.07 8.98 9.37
C PRO A 89 -4.88 8.70 8.10
N ILE A 90 -5.76 7.69 8.20
CA ILE A 90 -6.69 7.31 7.13
C ILE A 90 -8.13 7.57 7.59
N ILE A 91 -8.92 8.23 6.73
CA ILE A 91 -10.39 8.28 6.88
C ILE A 91 -10.99 7.16 6.04
N GLY A 92 -11.73 6.25 6.68
CA GLY A 92 -12.34 5.11 6.01
C GLY A 92 -13.75 5.40 5.51
N ASP A 93 -14.06 5.06 4.26
CA ASP A 93 -15.44 5.00 3.76
C ASP A 93 -16.17 3.79 4.35
N ALA A 94 -17.26 4.03 5.07
CA ALA A 94 -18.08 3.00 5.69
C ALA A 94 -19.50 2.94 5.12
N ASP A 95 -19.68 3.47 3.91
CA ASP A 95 -20.97 3.52 3.21
C ASP A 95 -22.06 4.09 4.15
N ASN A 96 -23.20 3.42 4.24
CA ASN A 96 -24.32 3.79 5.10
C ASN A 96 -24.33 3.06 6.46
N GLY A 97 -23.18 2.49 6.86
CA GLY A 97 -22.98 1.78 8.12
C GLY A 97 -23.41 0.30 8.13
N TYR A 98 -23.72 -0.28 6.97
CA TYR A 98 -24.01 -1.72 6.76
C TYR A 98 -25.20 -2.27 7.56
N GLY A 99 -26.24 -1.45 7.76
CA GLY A 99 -27.50 -1.90 8.36
C GLY A 99 -28.18 -0.82 9.20
N ASN A 100 -28.74 -1.25 10.32
CA ASN A 100 -29.43 -0.39 11.28
C ASN A 100 -28.41 0.32 12.22
N PRO A 101 -28.86 1.17 13.17
CA PRO A 101 -27.95 1.86 14.09
C PRO A 101 -27.04 0.93 14.91
N ILE A 102 -27.47 -0.28 15.26
CA ILE A 102 -26.64 -1.25 16.01
C ILE A 102 -25.56 -1.86 15.11
N ASN A 103 -25.87 -2.15 13.84
CA ASN A 103 -24.86 -2.55 12.86
C ASN A 103 -23.82 -1.44 12.67
N LEU A 104 -24.27 -0.18 12.58
CA LEU A 104 -23.39 0.97 12.46
C LEU A 104 -22.46 1.13 13.68
N LYS A 105 -22.95 0.90 14.91
CA LYS A 105 -22.08 0.85 16.10
C LYS A 105 -21.00 -0.21 15.93
N ARG A 106 -21.36 -1.42 15.48
CA ARG A 106 -20.37 -2.47 15.19
C ARG A 106 -19.34 -2.01 14.16
N THR A 107 -19.78 -1.34 13.10
CA THR A 107 -18.92 -0.79 12.03
C THR A 107 -17.91 0.21 12.57
N VAL A 108 -18.37 1.23 13.31
CA VAL A 108 -17.50 2.24 13.94
C VAL A 108 -16.47 1.59 14.85
N LYS A 109 -16.90 0.66 15.71
CA LYS A 109 -16.01 -0.07 16.60
C LYS A 109 -14.98 -0.92 15.84
N GLY A 110 -15.38 -1.52 14.72
CA GLY A 110 -14.49 -2.23 13.81
C GLY A 110 -13.44 -1.32 13.20
N PHE A 111 -13.85 -0.17 12.65
CA PHE A 111 -12.96 0.79 12.02
C PHE A 111 -11.94 1.36 13.01
N ILE A 112 -12.36 1.67 14.25
CA ILE A 112 -11.44 2.07 15.31
C ILE A 112 -10.37 0.99 15.57
N ARG A 113 -10.78 -0.28 15.68
CA ARG A 113 -9.85 -1.40 15.92
C ARG A 113 -8.93 -1.67 14.73
N ALA A 114 -9.40 -1.39 13.51
CA ALA A 114 -8.58 -1.45 12.32
C ALA A 114 -7.59 -0.28 12.23
N GLY A 115 -7.61 0.71 13.13
CA GLY A 115 -6.64 1.80 13.14
C GLY A 115 -7.04 3.02 12.31
N PHE A 116 -8.28 3.10 11.82
CA PHE A 116 -8.75 4.29 11.11
C PHE A 116 -8.78 5.52 12.04
N ALA A 117 -8.34 6.65 11.50
CA ALA A 117 -8.35 7.94 12.19
C ALA A 117 -9.72 8.63 12.07
N GLY A 118 -10.44 8.36 10.98
CA GLY A 118 -11.79 8.85 10.74
C GLY A 118 -12.66 7.83 10.03
N ILE A 119 -13.96 8.06 10.03
CA ILE A 119 -14.97 7.24 9.36
C ILE A 119 -15.97 8.14 8.65
N LEU A 120 -16.28 7.82 7.39
CA LEU A 120 -17.33 8.47 6.61
C LEU A 120 -18.60 7.63 6.62
N LEU A 121 -19.72 8.27 6.92
CA LEU A 121 -21.05 7.65 7.01
C LEU A 121 -22.07 8.46 6.19
N GLU A 122 -22.79 7.79 5.30
CA GLU A 122 -23.79 8.41 4.43
C GLU A 122 -25.24 8.02 4.77
N ASP A 123 -26.19 8.83 4.31
CA ASP A 123 -27.62 8.68 4.61
C ASP A 123 -28.42 7.95 3.52
N GLN A 124 -27.75 7.21 2.63
CA GLN A 124 -28.41 6.44 1.59
C GLN A 124 -29.17 5.21 2.12
N VAL A 125 -30.28 4.89 1.46
CA VAL A 125 -31.00 3.62 1.62
C VAL A 125 -30.14 2.47 1.07
N SER A 126 -30.22 1.28 1.68
CA SER A 126 -29.59 0.07 1.12
C SER A 126 -30.45 -0.57 0.00
N PRO A 127 -29.85 -1.09 -1.09
CA PRO A 127 -28.44 -0.95 -1.44
C PRO A 127 -28.09 0.48 -1.82
N LYS A 128 -26.92 0.95 -1.35
CA LYS A 128 -26.42 2.29 -1.66
C LYS A 128 -25.95 2.37 -3.11
N ALA A 129 -25.95 3.57 -3.68
CA ALA A 129 -25.46 3.81 -5.03
C ALA A 129 -24.34 4.85 -5.02
N CYS A 130 -23.35 4.72 -5.91
CA CYS A 130 -22.31 5.74 -6.04
C CYS A 130 -22.90 7.15 -6.21
N GLY A 131 -22.28 8.16 -5.58
CA GLY A 131 -22.75 9.54 -5.49
C GLY A 131 -22.99 10.25 -6.83
N HIS A 132 -22.50 9.71 -7.93
CA HIS A 132 -22.70 10.31 -9.26
C HIS A 132 -23.64 9.51 -10.17
N THR A 133 -24.33 8.49 -9.63
CA THR A 133 -25.29 7.65 -10.37
C THR A 133 -26.74 8.15 -10.22
N ARG A 134 -27.64 7.72 -11.11
CA ARG A 134 -29.07 8.11 -11.11
C ARG A 134 -29.87 7.33 -10.06
N GLY A 135 -30.95 7.93 -9.55
CA GLY A 135 -31.95 7.22 -8.72
C GLY A 135 -31.57 7.06 -7.24
N ARG A 136 -30.67 7.90 -6.72
CA ARG A 136 -30.30 7.92 -5.29
C ARG A 136 -31.53 8.12 -4.41
N LYS A 137 -31.54 7.41 -3.28
CA LYS A 137 -32.55 7.51 -2.25
C LYS A 137 -31.86 7.65 -0.91
N VAL A 138 -32.32 8.60 -0.11
CA VAL A 138 -31.86 8.81 1.25
C VAL A 138 -32.93 8.34 2.23
N VAL A 139 -32.50 7.89 3.41
CA VAL A 139 -33.41 7.58 4.51
C VAL A 139 -34.07 8.86 5.05
N SER A 140 -35.06 8.71 5.93
CA SER A 140 -35.66 9.86 6.61
C SER A 140 -34.59 10.66 7.39
N LEU A 141 -34.80 11.97 7.53
CA LEU A 141 -33.89 12.82 8.33
C LEU A 141 -33.71 12.27 9.75
N GLN A 142 -34.79 11.78 10.37
CA GLN A 142 -34.76 11.20 11.71
C GLN A 142 -33.85 9.97 11.77
N GLU A 143 -33.98 9.05 10.81
CA GLU A 143 -33.14 7.86 10.75
C GLU A 143 -31.66 8.22 10.52
N ALA A 144 -31.37 9.15 9.61
CA ALA A 144 -30.02 9.61 9.34
C ALA A 144 -29.37 10.22 10.59
N VAL A 145 -30.08 11.07 11.32
CA VAL A 145 -29.62 11.66 12.58
C VAL A 145 -29.38 10.59 13.66
N ILE A 146 -30.26 9.59 13.77
CA ILE A 146 -30.08 8.48 14.72
C ILE A 146 -28.81 7.69 14.40
N LYS A 147 -28.49 7.48 13.12
CA LYS A 147 -27.25 6.82 12.69
C LYS A 147 -26.00 7.62 13.10
N ILE A 148 -25.99 8.94 12.93
CA ILE A 148 -24.88 9.79 13.39
C ILE A 148 -24.74 9.74 14.91
N LYS A 149 -25.84 9.82 15.67
CA LYS A 149 -25.81 9.67 17.14
C LYS A 149 -25.25 8.31 17.56
N ALA A 150 -25.64 7.24 16.88
CA ALA A 150 -25.11 5.90 17.14
C ALA A 150 -23.59 5.82 16.89
N ALA A 151 -23.06 6.54 15.89
CA ALA A 151 -21.61 6.64 15.67
C ALA A 151 -20.90 7.36 16.84
N VAL A 152 -21.46 8.49 17.28
CA VAL A 152 -20.94 9.27 18.40
C VAL A 152 -20.96 8.45 19.69
N ASP A 153 -22.04 7.72 19.95
CA ASP A 153 -22.16 6.81 21.10
C ASP A 153 -21.11 5.69 21.02
N ALA A 154 -20.92 5.07 19.86
CA ALA A 154 -19.92 4.00 19.69
C ALA A 154 -18.49 4.49 19.92
N ARG A 155 -18.18 5.72 19.49
CA ARG A 155 -16.90 6.40 19.78
C ARG A 155 -16.71 6.59 21.28
N ALA A 156 -17.72 7.13 21.96
CA ALA A 156 -17.68 7.38 23.41
C ALA A 156 -17.53 6.08 24.21
N GLU A 157 -18.27 5.03 23.83
CA GLU A 157 -18.20 3.71 24.46
C GLU A 157 -16.82 3.04 24.38
N ILE A 158 -16.04 3.33 23.34
CA ILE A 158 -14.66 2.83 23.20
C ILE A 158 -13.63 3.77 23.83
N GLY A 159 -13.98 5.04 24.08
CA GLY A 159 -13.01 6.06 24.48
C GLY A 159 -12.04 6.40 23.35
N SER A 160 -12.53 6.45 22.11
CA SER A 160 -11.74 6.80 20.92
C SER A 160 -11.95 8.26 20.52
N ASP A 161 -10.95 8.84 19.86
CA ASP A 161 -11.03 10.16 19.25
C ASP A 161 -11.43 10.12 17.77
N ILE A 162 -11.89 8.97 17.24
CA ILE A 162 -12.20 8.84 15.79
C ILE A 162 -13.05 10.01 15.28
N VAL A 163 -12.67 10.54 14.12
CA VAL A 163 -13.37 11.64 13.45
C VAL A 163 -14.56 11.07 12.69
N ILE A 164 -15.76 11.59 12.94
CA ILE A 164 -16.99 11.18 12.25
C ILE A 164 -17.28 12.18 11.14
N VAL A 165 -17.14 11.74 9.89
CA VAL A 165 -17.50 12.49 8.69
C VAL A 165 -18.94 12.11 8.30
N ALA A 166 -19.87 13.04 8.44
CA ALA A 166 -21.27 12.83 8.10
C ALA A 166 -21.57 13.34 6.68
N ARG A 167 -21.90 12.40 5.80
CA ARG A 167 -22.24 12.66 4.40
C ARG A 167 -23.76 12.64 4.20
N THR A 168 -24.27 13.57 3.38
CA THR A 168 -25.61 13.44 2.80
C THR A 168 -25.57 13.42 1.29
N ASP A 169 -26.40 12.55 0.71
CA ASP A 169 -26.64 12.42 -0.72
C ASP A 169 -27.96 13.10 -1.14
N ALA A 170 -28.61 13.80 -0.19
CA ALA A 170 -29.92 14.43 -0.37
C ALA A 170 -29.93 15.53 -1.44
N ARG A 171 -28.77 16.11 -1.80
CA ARG A 171 -28.71 17.13 -2.86
C ARG A 171 -29.28 16.63 -4.17
N GLN A 172 -28.96 15.41 -4.57
CA GLN A 172 -29.52 14.81 -5.77
C GLN A 172 -30.80 14.01 -5.51
N ALA A 173 -30.93 13.40 -4.33
CA ALA A 173 -32.09 12.57 -4.02
C ALA A 173 -33.36 13.39 -3.73
N VAL A 174 -33.21 14.62 -3.22
CA VAL A 174 -34.31 15.48 -2.76
C VAL A 174 -34.13 16.93 -3.25
N SER A 175 -33.28 17.72 -2.59
CA SER A 175 -33.03 19.13 -2.91
C SER A 175 -31.79 19.67 -2.19
N LEU A 176 -31.34 20.88 -2.56
CA LEU A 176 -30.28 21.59 -1.84
C LEU A 176 -30.72 21.93 -0.40
N ASP A 177 -31.93 22.48 -0.22
CA ASP A 177 -32.45 22.87 1.08
C ASP A 177 -32.50 21.70 2.07
N GLU A 178 -32.93 20.52 1.60
CA GLU A 178 -32.94 19.30 2.40
C GLU A 178 -31.51 18.87 2.80
N ALA A 179 -30.53 18.99 1.89
CA ALA A 179 -29.14 18.66 2.18
C ALA A 179 -28.52 19.63 3.20
N LEU A 180 -28.83 20.93 3.11
CA LEU A 180 -28.40 21.93 4.10
C LEU A 180 -29.05 21.69 5.47
N LEU A 181 -30.34 21.34 5.50
CA LEU A 181 -31.06 20.96 6.73
C LEU A 181 -30.42 19.73 7.39
N ARG A 182 -30.13 18.69 6.60
CA ARG A 182 -29.49 17.44 7.08
C ARG A 182 -28.12 17.68 7.66
N THR A 183 -27.26 18.42 6.95
CA THR A 183 -25.90 18.70 7.44
C THR A 183 -25.91 19.53 8.72
N LYS A 184 -26.83 20.48 8.87
CA LYS A 184 -27.06 21.16 10.14
C LYS A 184 -27.44 20.15 11.25
N ALA A 185 -28.40 19.27 10.98
CA ALA A 185 -28.83 18.27 11.95
C ALA A 185 -27.73 17.25 12.30
N PHE A 186 -26.84 16.91 11.36
CA PHE A 186 -25.69 16.05 11.60
C PHE A 186 -24.65 16.73 12.48
N ALA A 187 -24.42 18.04 12.29
CA ALA A 187 -23.59 18.84 13.19
C ALA A 187 -24.17 18.86 14.61
N ASP A 188 -25.47 19.14 14.74
CA ASP A 188 -26.18 19.14 16.04
C ASP A 188 -26.17 17.74 16.70
N ALA A 189 -26.02 16.67 15.91
CA ALA A 189 -25.88 15.29 16.39
C ALA A 189 -24.46 14.89 16.79
N GLY A 190 -23.46 15.74 16.56
CA GLY A 190 -22.07 15.53 16.99
C GLY A 190 -21.10 15.03 15.92
N ALA A 191 -21.42 15.18 14.63
CA ALA A 191 -20.46 14.95 13.55
C ALA A 191 -19.30 15.95 13.62
N ASP A 192 -18.07 15.49 13.37
CA ASP A 192 -16.86 16.33 13.41
C ASP A 192 -16.55 16.98 12.06
N VAL A 193 -17.01 16.38 10.95
CA VAL A 193 -16.85 16.91 9.59
C VAL A 193 -18.16 16.71 8.85
N LEU A 194 -18.55 17.70 8.04
CA LEU A 194 -19.75 17.64 7.22
C LEU A 194 -19.38 17.49 5.73
N PHE A 195 -20.23 16.77 5.00
CA PHE A 195 -20.09 16.59 3.57
C PHE A 195 -21.47 16.55 2.88
N ILE A 196 -21.66 17.36 1.85
CA ILE A 196 -22.75 17.21 0.87
C ILE A 196 -22.16 16.72 -0.44
N ASP A 197 -22.59 15.55 -0.88
CA ASP A 197 -22.12 15.03 -2.15
C ASP A 197 -22.84 15.68 -3.35
N ALA A 198 -22.09 15.88 -4.43
CA ALA A 198 -22.57 16.37 -5.72
C ALA A 198 -23.31 17.73 -5.71
N LEU A 199 -22.79 18.70 -4.94
CA LEU A 199 -23.15 20.12 -5.09
C LEU A 199 -22.85 20.58 -6.53
N ALA A 200 -23.77 21.31 -7.16
CA ALA A 200 -23.74 21.54 -8.61
C ALA A 200 -23.08 22.88 -9.01
N SER A 201 -22.79 23.77 -8.07
CA SER A 201 -22.17 25.06 -8.35
C SER A 201 -21.37 25.61 -7.17
N VAL A 202 -20.53 26.61 -7.43
CA VAL A 202 -19.75 27.31 -6.40
C VAL A 202 -20.66 28.02 -5.38
N GLU A 203 -21.81 28.51 -5.81
CA GLU A 203 -22.81 29.14 -4.96
C GLU A 203 -23.39 28.13 -3.94
N GLU A 204 -23.69 26.91 -4.38
CA GLU A 204 -24.14 25.85 -3.46
C GLU A 204 -23.03 25.46 -2.47
N MET A 205 -21.78 25.41 -2.93
CA MET A 205 -20.62 25.15 -2.08
C MET A 205 -20.42 26.23 -1.01
N ARG A 206 -20.62 27.51 -1.36
CA ARG A 206 -20.61 28.62 -0.39
C ARG A 206 -21.77 28.54 0.60
N ALA A 207 -22.98 28.25 0.13
CA ALA A 207 -24.14 28.06 1.00
C ALA A 207 -23.93 26.92 2.00
N PHE A 208 -23.34 25.81 1.55
CA PHE A 208 -22.97 24.70 2.42
C PHE A 208 -21.93 25.10 3.47
N CYS A 209 -20.86 25.80 3.10
CA CYS A 209 -19.82 26.20 4.06
C CYS A 209 -20.31 27.18 5.13
N GLN A 210 -21.40 27.90 4.87
CA GLN A 210 -22.09 28.75 5.85
C GLN A 210 -22.90 27.97 6.88
N VAL A 211 -23.27 26.71 6.60
CA VAL A 211 -23.94 25.83 7.56
C VAL A 211 -22.92 25.36 8.60
N SER A 212 -23.22 25.61 9.88
CA SER A 212 -22.36 25.24 11.02
C SER A 212 -20.89 25.65 10.76
N PRO A 213 -20.59 26.96 10.65
CA PRO A 213 -19.33 27.47 10.12
C PRO A 213 -18.08 26.97 10.87
N HIS A 214 -18.23 26.59 12.14
CA HIS A 214 -17.15 26.07 12.98
C HIS A 214 -16.79 24.60 12.76
N ILE A 215 -17.63 23.83 12.05
CA ILE A 215 -17.38 22.41 11.78
C ILE A 215 -16.66 22.27 10.44
N PRO A 216 -15.52 21.58 10.34
CA PRO A 216 -14.84 21.29 9.08
C PRO A 216 -15.76 20.79 7.95
N LYS A 217 -15.51 21.24 6.72
CA LYS A 217 -16.22 20.81 5.50
C LYS A 217 -15.29 19.99 4.62
N MET A 218 -15.84 18.92 4.07
CA MET A 218 -15.17 18.08 3.08
C MET A 218 -15.66 18.37 1.67
N ALA A 219 -14.73 18.53 0.73
CA ALA A 219 -15.03 18.60 -0.69
C ALA A 219 -14.59 17.31 -1.40
N ASN A 220 -15.41 16.84 -2.33
CA ASN A 220 -15.11 15.67 -3.16
C ASN A 220 -14.82 16.12 -4.60
N MET A 221 -13.55 16.15 -4.98
CA MET A 221 -13.09 16.56 -6.32
C MET A 221 -13.01 15.35 -7.23
N LEU A 222 -14.17 14.83 -7.63
CA LEU A 222 -14.27 13.63 -8.48
C LEU A 222 -13.75 13.89 -9.91
N GLU A 223 -12.53 13.46 -10.17
CA GLU A 223 -11.83 13.67 -11.42
C GLU A 223 -12.41 12.81 -12.55
N GLY A 224 -12.83 13.44 -13.66
CA GLY A 224 -13.39 12.72 -14.80
C GLY A 224 -14.90 12.93 -15.05
N GLY A 225 -15.53 13.92 -14.40
CA GLY A 225 -16.83 14.44 -14.84
C GLY A 225 -18.00 14.23 -13.87
N GLY A 226 -17.77 14.39 -12.57
CA GLY A 226 -18.83 14.50 -11.57
C GLY A 226 -19.71 15.74 -11.76
N LYS A 227 -20.76 15.88 -10.95
CA LYS A 227 -21.63 17.09 -10.98
C LYS A 227 -20.97 18.31 -10.35
N THR A 228 -20.05 18.10 -9.41
CA THR A 228 -19.37 19.17 -8.70
C THR A 228 -18.27 19.78 -9.56
N PRO A 229 -18.23 21.11 -9.73
CA PRO A 229 -17.13 21.78 -10.40
C PRO A 229 -15.79 21.45 -9.73
N ILE A 230 -14.78 21.11 -10.53
CA ILE A 230 -13.42 20.88 -10.03
C ILE A 230 -12.75 22.24 -9.80
N LEU A 231 -12.41 22.52 -8.53
CA LEU A 231 -11.77 23.76 -8.11
C LEU A 231 -10.35 23.48 -7.61
N THR A 232 -9.52 24.51 -7.62
CA THR A 232 -8.17 24.42 -7.04
C THR A 232 -8.24 24.37 -5.51
N PRO A 233 -7.21 23.85 -4.82
CA PRO A 233 -7.11 23.92 -3.37
C PRO A 233 -7.36 25.33 -2.81
N GLN A 234 -6.72 26.35 -3.40
CA GLN A 234 -6.90 27.74 -2.96
C GLN A 234 -8.36 28.20 -3.06
N GLN A 235 -9.05 27.89 -4.17
CA GLN A 235 -10.46 28.25 -4.33
C GLN A 235 -11.35 27.54 -3.29
N LEU A 236 -11.05 26.29 -2.95
CA LEU A 236 -11.77 25.53 -1.93
C LEU A 236 -11.54 26.10 -0.53
N GLU A 237 -10.31 26.51 -0.23
CA GLU A 237 -9.96 27.20 1.02
C GLU A 237 -10.72 28.54 1.13
N ASP A 238 -10.72 29.35 0.07
CA ASP A 238 -11.42 30.64 0.01
C ASP A 238 -12.95 30.50 0.17
N ILE A 239 -13.51 29.32 -0.13
CA ILE A 239 -14.93 29.01 0.09
C ILE A 239 -15.19 28.58 1.54
N GLY A 240 -14.21 27.99 2.22
CA GLY A 240 -14.30 27.52 3.60
C GLY A 240 -14.20 26.00 3.79
N TYR A 241 -13.69 25.27 2.80
CA TYR A 241 -13.40 23.84 2.96
C TYR A 241 -12.14 23.59 3.77
N LYS A 242 -12.15 22.48 4.53
CA LYS A 242 -11.04 22.07 5.40
C LYS A 242 -10.25 20.91 4.82
N ILE A 243 -10.96 19.95 4.24
CA ILE A 243 -10.37 18.75 3.67
C ILE A 243 -10.93 18.47 2.28
N VAL A 244 -10.10 17.91 1.41
CA VAL A 244 -10.43 17.64 0.01
C VAL A 244 -10.03 16.21 -0.32
N VAL A 245 -10.90 15.47 -0.98
CA VAL A 245 -10.60 14.13 -1.49
C VAL A 245 -10.54 14.13 -3.01
N TYR A 246 -9.63 13.31 -3.51
CA TYR A 246 -9.36 13.01 -4.92
C TYR A 246 -9.63 11.51 -5.14
N PRO A 247 -10.90 11.11 -5.36
CA PRO A 247 -11.33 9.72 -5.25
C PRO A 247 -10.90 8.84 -6.43
N LEU A 248 -10.69 9.41 -7.62
CA LEU A 248 -10.51 8.63 -8.86
C LEU A 248 -9.10 8.72 -9.44
N SER A 249 -8.29 9.71 -9.08
CA SER A 249 -6.94 9.90 -9.66
C SER A 249 -6.10 8.62 -9.68
N LEU A 250 -5.87 8.00 -8.52
CA LEU A 250 -4.96 6.85 -8.45
C LEU A 250 -5.51 5.62 -9.17
N ILE A 251 -6.79 5.30 -9.00
CA ILE A 251 -7.39 4.12 -9.67
C ILE A 251 -7.49 4.34 -11.18
N GLY A 252 -7.87 5.55 -11.63
CA GLY A 252 -8.01 5.89 -13.04
C GLY A 252 -6.67 5.85 -13.78
N VAL A 253 -5.62 6.44 -13.19
CA VAL A 253 -4.26 6.37 -13.73
C VAL A 253 -3.76 4.93 -13.77
N SER A 254 -4.00 4.15 -12.70
CA SER A 254 -3.60 2.73 -12.64
C SER A 254 -4.28 1.91 -13.73
N ILE A 255 -5.59 2.10 -13.94
CA ILE A 255 -6.34 1.43 -15.02
C ILE A 255 -5.71 1.74 -16.38
N ARG A 256 -5.40 3.02 -16.65
CA ARG A 256 -4.79 3.42 -17.92
C ARG A 256 -3.41 2.80 -18.11
N ALA A 257 -2.55 2.86 -17.10
CA ALA A 257 -1.22 2.27 -17.15
C ALA A 257 -1.26 0.74 -17.40
N MET A 258 -2.17 0.03 -16.72
CA MET A 258 -2.39 -1.40 -16.96
C MET A 258 -2.87 -1.69 -18.38
N GLN A 259 -3.81 -0.89 -18.91
CA GLN A 259 -4.30 -1.04 -20.30
C GLN A 259 -3.18 -0.85 -21.32
N ASP A 260 -2.36 0.18 -21.15
CA ASP A 260 -1.26 0.49 -22.05
C ASP A 260 -0.18 -0.61 -22.00
N ALA A 261 0.14 -1.12 -20.81
CA ALA A 261 1.06 -2.24 -20.64
C ALA A 261 0.55 -3.53 -21.31
N LEU A 262 -0.73 -3.86 -21.12
CA LEU A 262 -1.35 -5.03 -21.75
C LEU A 262 -1.38 -4.90 -23.29
N ALA A 263 -1.60 -3.69 -23.81
CA ALA A 263 -1.55 -3.44 -25.25
C ALA A 263 -0.14 -3.64 -25.82
N ALA A 264 0.90 -3.19 -25.12
CA ALA A 264 2.30 -3.42 -25.50
C ALA A 264 2.63 -4.93 -25.54
N LEU A 265 2.28 -5.65 -24.47
CA LEU A 265 2.53 -7.08 -24.33
C LEU A 265 1.82 -7.89 -25.42
N LYS A 266 0.55 -7.57 -25.71
CA LYS A 266 -0.20 -8.19 -26.82
C LYS A 266 0.45 -7.96 -28.18
N GLY A 267 1.16 -6.84 -28.34
CA GLY A 267 1.95 -6.52 -29.53
C GLY A 267 3.36 -7.11 -29.55
N GLY A 268 3.73 -7.97 -28.59
CA GLY A 268 5.05 -8.60 -28.51
C GLY A 268 6.17 -7.68 -28.00
N ARG A 269 5.82 -6.59 -27.30
CA ARG A 269 6.76 -5.62 -26.72
C ARG A 269 6.54 -5.48 -25.23
N ILE A 270 7.58 -5.05 -24.51
CA ILE A 270 7.43 -4.64 -23.10
C ILE A 270 7.03 -3.15 -23.03
N PRO A 271 6.37 -2.70 -21.94
CA PRO A 271 6.18 -1.28 -21.68
C PRO A 271 7.53 -0.55 -21.68
N PRO A 272 7.59 0.70 -22.17
CA PRO A 272 8.85 1.41 -22.21
C PRO A 272 9.27 1.85 -20.80
N PRO A 273 10.58 1.98 -20.50
CA PRO A 273 11.08 2.24 -19.14
C PRO A 273 10.49 3.49 -18.49
N GLU A 274 10.16 4.53 -19.26
CA GLU A 274 9.53 5.76 -18.75
C GLU A 274 8.09 5.57 -18.24
N SER A 275 7.46 4.43 -18.52
CA SER A 275 6.07 4.13 -18.12
C SER A 275 5.96 3.35 -16.82
N MET A 276 7.07 2.91 -16.23
CA MET A 276 7.07 2.17 -14.96
C MET A 276 8.38 2.36 -14.19
N PRO A 277 8.36 2.27 -12.85
CA PRO A 277 9.59 2.29 -12.07
C PRO A 277 10.50 1.11 -12.43
N SER A 278 11.81 1.31 -12.29
CA SER A 278 12.81 0.26 -12.34
C SER A 278 12.57 -0.79 -11.23
N PHE A 279 13.17 -1.98 -11.39
CA PHE A 279 13.03 -3.03 -10.38
C PHE A 279 13.59 -2.61 -9.01
N GLU A 280 14.67 -1.82 -8.97
CA GLU A 280 15.21 -1.29 -7.72
C GLU A 280 14.25 -0.31 -7.05
N GLU A 281 13.62 0.58 -7.81
CA GLU A 281 12.59 1.49 -7.28
C GLU A 281 11.37 0.72 -6.76
N ILE A 282 10.92 -0.33 -7.46
CA ILE A 282 9.83 -1.18 -6.98
C ILE A 282 10.19 -1.83 -5.65
N LYS A 283 11.40 -2.39 -5.53
CA LYS A 283 11.89 -3.01 -4.29
C LYS A 283 11.91 -2.01 -3.14
N ASP A 284 12.37 -0.79 -3.40
CA ASP A 284 12.39 0.28 -2.40
C ASP A 284 10.97 0.65 -1.96
N ILE A 285 10.04 0.89 -2.91
CA ILE A 285 8.64 1.22 -2.64
C ILE A 285 7.95 0.16 -1.76
N VAL A 286 8.20 -1.13 -2.02
CA VAL A 286 7.57 -2.20 -1.23
C VAL A 286 8.30 -2.49 0.09
N GLY A 287 9.48 -1.88 0.32
CA GLY A 287 10.18 -1.89 1.60
C GLY A 287 11.29 -2.93 1.74
N PHE A 288 11.88 -3.42 0.64
CA PHE A 288 13.01 -4.37 0.71
C PHE A 288 14.20 -3.80 1.49
N ASN A 289 14.51 -2.51 1.31
CA ASN A 289 15.64 -1.88 1.98
C ASN A 289 15.47 -1.92 3.51
N THR A 290 14.29 -1.51 4.00
CA THR A 290 13.95 -1.60 5.43
C THR A 290 13.93 -3.04 5.93
N TYR A 291 13.38 -3.98 5.14
CA TYR A 291 13.39 -5.40 5.49
C TYR A 291 14.82 -5.91 5.72
N TYR A 292 15.74 -5.68 4.77
CA TYR A 292 17.12 -6.16 4.89
C TYR A 292 17.88 -5.48 6.01
N GLU A 293 17.58 -4.22 6.33
CA GLU A 293 18.16 -3.53 7.48
C GLU A 293 17.67 -4.12 8.81
N GLU A 294 16.37 -4.41 8.94
CA GLU A 294 15.81 -5.03 10.12
C GLU A 294 16.26 -6.49 10.27
N GLU A 295 16.31 -7.25 9.17
CA GLU A 295 16.79 -8.64 9.14
C GLU A 295 18.21 -8.76 9.72
N LYS A 296 19.11 -7.82 9.37
CA LYS A 296 20.48 -7.77 9.95
C LYS A 296 20.50 -7.66 11.47
N ARG A 297 19.47 -7.10 12.11
CA ARG A 297 19.37 -6.96 13.57
C ARG A 297 19.01 -8.27 14.26
N TYR A 298 18.33 -9.15 13.55
CA TYR A 298 17.90 -10.47 14.02
C TYR A 298 18.69 -11.61 13.40
N ALA A 299 19.67 -11.29 12.56
CA ALA A 299 20.70 -12.21 12.15
C ALA A 299 21.36 -12.73 13.42
N THR A 300 20.92 -13.90 13.87
CA THR A 300 21.63 -14.67 14.89
C THR A 300 23.03 -14.86 14.35
N GLY A 301 24.06 -14.74 15.19
CA GLY A 301 25.44 -15.07 14.81
C GLY A 301 25.65 -16.49 14.26
N ALA A 302 24.58 -17.28 14.05
CA ALA A 302 24.56 -18.50 13.27
C ALA A 302 24.56 -18.30 11.74
N SER A 303 24.82 -17.09 11.25
CA SER A 303 25.41 -16.86 9.92
C SER A 303 26.76 -16.13 10.00
N SER A 304 27.55 -16.43 11.04
CA SER A 304 29.02 -16.44 10.92
C SER A 304 29.55 -17.82 10.50
N GLU A 305 28.84 -18.50 9.59
CA GLU A 305 29.44 -19.44 8.65
C GLU A 305 29.41 -18.76 7.27
N GLY A 306 30.43 -17.95 7.00
CA GLY A 306 30.59 -17.26 5.73
C GLY A 306 31.51 -16.04 5.78
N ASP A 307 31.68 -15.44 6.95
CA ASP A 307 32.77 -14.49 7.19
C ASP A 307 33.83 -15.21 8.03
N ILE A 308 34.83 -15.77 7.35
CA ILE A 308 36.07 -16.20 7.99
C ILE A 308 36.75 -14.92 8.48
N SER A 309 36.29 -14.45 9.64
CA SER A 309 37.15 -13.69 10.54
C SER A 309 38.38 -14.56 10.74
N ARG A 310 39.52 -14.00 10.32
CA ARG A 310 40.85 -14.57 10.43
C ARG A 310 41.11 -14.93 11.89
N ASP A 311 40.80 -16.16 12.26
CA ASP A 311 41.51 -16.83 13.34
C ASP A 311 42.87 -17.25 12.76
N PRO A 312 44.01 -16.67 13.19
CA PRO A 312 45.32 -17.05 12.68
C PRO A 312 45.74 -18.47 13.10
N SER A 313 44.90 -19.20 13.85
CA SER A 313 45.26 -20.47 14.48
C SER A 313 44.59 -21.73 13.89
N SER A 314 43.62 -21.61 12.97
CA SER A 314 43.11 -22.77 12.21
C SER A 314 43.87 -22.91 10.89
N GLY A 315 44.81 -23.86 10.83
CA GLY A 315 45.71 -24.09 9.69
C GLY A 315 45.04 -24.58 8.39
N VAL A 316 43.74 -24.39 8.19
CA VAL A 316 43.01 -24.85 6.99
C VAL A 316 43.10 -23.77 5.91
N ARG A 317 43.86 -24.03 4.86
CA ARG A 317 43.96 -23.13 3.70
C ARG A 317 42.67 -23.20 2.88
N PRO A 318 42.13 -22.06 2.40
CA PRO A 318 41.01 -22.07 1.45
C PRO A 318 41.44 -22.74 0.15
N GLN A 319 40.70 -23.78 -0.26
CA GLN A 319 40.97 -24.54 -1.49
C GLN A 319 40.23 -23.93 -2.68
N THR A 320 40.92 -23.81 -3.81
CA THR A 320 40.37 -23.26 -5.06
C THR A 320 40.21 -24.35 -6.09
N LEU A 321 39.06 -24.43 -6.77
CA LEU A 321 38.90 -25.27 -7.94
C LEU A 321 39.28 -24.48 -9.20
N ARG A 322 40.18 -25.03 -10.01
CA ARG A 322 40.54 -24.50 -11.33
C ARG A 322 40.04 -25.44 -12.41
N VAL A 323 39.21 -24.93 -13.32
CA VAL A 323 38.64 -25.67 -14.44
C VAL A 323 39.23 -25.14 -15.74
N LYS A 324 39.87 -26.03 -16.50
CA LYS A 324 40.43 -25.73 -17.82
C LYS A 324 39.68 -26.50 -18.90
N VAL A 325 39.42 -25.82 -20.01
CA VAL A 325 38.88 -26.43 -21.24
C VAL A 325 39.79 -26.04 -22.40
N ALA A 326 40.29 -27.03 -23.14
CA ALA A 326 41.06 -26.83 -24.35
C ALA A 326 40.42 -27.57 -25.53
N ASP A 327 40.52 -27.03 -26.73
CA ASP A 327 40.04 -27.73 -27.92
C ASP A 327 40.97 -28.87 -28.36
N LYS A 328 40.55 -29.59 -29.40
CA LYS A 328 41.28 -30.70 -30.01
C LYS A 328 42.70 -30.35 -30.49
N ASP A 329 42.96 -29.08 -30.78
CA ASP A 329 44.26 -28.57 -31.25
C ASP A 329 45.12 -28.07 -30.08
N GLY A 330 44.61 -28.17 -28.84
CA GLY A 330 45.28 -27.80 -27.60
C GLY A 330 45.16 -26.32 -27.25
N LEU A 331 44.31 -25.55 -27.94
CA LEU A 331 44.08 -24.14 -27.65
C LEU A 331 43.15 -24.01 -26.43
N GLU A 332 43.57 -23.24 -25.42
CA GLU A 332 42.78 -22.99 -24.22
C GLU A 332 41.55 -22.12 -24.54
N LYS A 333 40.36 -22.65 -24.27
CA LYS A 333 39.07 -21.94 -24.39
C LYS A 333 38.60 -21.35 -23.06
N LEU A 334 38.95 -21.98 -21.94
CA LEU A 334 38.53 -21.57 -20.61
C LEU A 334 39.59 -21.90 -19.57
N ASP A 335 39.84 -20.97 -18.63
CA ASP A 335 40.64 -21.18 -17.42
C ASP A 335 39.99 -20.43 -16.26
N LEU A 336 39.06 -21.10 -15.58
CA LEU A 336 38.23 -20.53 -14.53
C LEU A 336 38.74 -20.97 -13.15
N ARG A 337 38.78 -20.05 -12.19
CA ARG A 337 39.01 -20.36 -10.77
C ARG A 337 37.79 -20.00 -9.94
N ILE A 338 37.31 -20.95 -9.15
CA ILE A 338 36.18 -20.76 -8.24
C ILE A 338 36.50 -21.34 -6.85
N PRO A 339 35.93 -20.81 -5.76
CA PRO A 339 36.02 -21.45 -4.46
C PRO A 339 35.46 -22.87 -4.52
N ALA A 340 36.15 -23.85 -3.91
CA ALA A 340 35.70 -25.25 -3.96
C ALA A 340 34.29 -25.47 -3.36
N GLY A 341 33.84 -24.57 -2.47
CA GLY A 341 32.50 -24.58 -1.87
C GLY A 341 31.40 -23.90 -2.69
N SER A 342 31.71 -23.32 -3.85
CA SER A 342 30.76 -22.57 -4.69
C SER A 342 30.60 -23.22 -6.07
N LEU A 343 30.03 -24.43 -6.08
CA LEU A 343 29.86 -25.25 -7.29
C LEU A 343 28.57 -24.94 -8.08
N ASP A 344 27.67 -24.16 -7.51
CA ASP A 344 26.38 -23.85 -8.12
C ASP A 344 26.56 -23.12 -9.47
N GLY A 345 25.92 -23.67 -10.51
CA GLY A 345 25.96 -23.10 -11.87
C GLY A 345 27.21 -23.44 -12.68
N LEU A 346 28.18 -24.21 -12.16
CA LEU A 346 29.36 -24.62 -12.92
C LEU A 346 29.00 -25.40 -14.21
N THR A 347 27.95 -26.21 -14.17
CA THR A 347 27.42 -26.95 -15.33
C THR A 347 26.81 -26.05 -16.40
N ASN A 348 26.41 -24.81 -16.08
CA ASN A 348 26.00 -23.84 -17.09
C ASN A 348 27.20 -23.28 -17.87
N ILE A 349 28.39 -23.28 -17.25
CA ILE A 349 29.63 -22.78 -17.86
C ILE A 349 30.35 -23.92 -18.59
N VAL A 350 30.41 -25.11 -17.98
CA VAL A 350 31.02 -26.31 -18.55
C VAL A 350 30.01 -27.47 -18.50
N PRO A 351 29.13 -27.59 -19.51
CA PRO A 351 28.08 -28.61 -19.55
C PRO A 351 28.59 -30.05 -19.46
N ALA A 352 29.81 -30.31 -19.91
CA ALA A 352 30.46 -31.62 -19.84
C ALA A 352 30.75 -32.11 -18.41
N LEU A 353 30.62 -31.23 -17.39
CA LEU A 353 30.69 -31.62 -15.97
C LEU A 353 29.32 -32.07 -15.41
N ALA A 354 28.25 -32.06 -16.22
CA ALA A 354 26.94 -32.54 -15.79
C ALA A 354 26.99 -34.02 -15.41
N GLY A 355 26.49 -34.34 -14.21
CA GLY A 355 26.51 -35.70 -13.66
C GLY A 355 27.81 -36.07 -12.93
N VAL A 356 28.81 -35.19 -12.88
CA VAL A 356 30.03 -35.41 -12.09
C VAL A 356 29.86 -34.83 -10.69
N ASN A 357 30.03 -35.66 -9.66
CA ASN A 357 29.97 -35.24 -8.26
C ASN A 357 31.30 -34.61 -7.81
N ILE A 358 31.55 -33.36 -8.23
CA ILE A 358 32.80 -32.64 -7.93
C ILE A 358 32.99 -32.46 -6.42
N LYS A 359 31.89 -32.32 -5.66
CA LYS A 359 31.94 -32.18 -4.21
C LYS A 359 32.57 -33.40 -3.54
N GLU A 360 32.12 -34.60 -3.92
CA GLU A 360 32.68 -35.87 -3.43
C GLU A 360 34.16 -36.02 -3.82
N LEU A 361 34.54 -35.61 -5.03
CA LEU A 361 35.95 -35.63 -5.47
C LEU A 361 36.85 -34.68 -4.69
N VAL A 362 36.31 -33.58 -4.17
CA VAL A 362 37.03 -32.63 -3.30
C VAL A 362 37.12 -33.19 -1.88
N ASP A 363 36.02 -33.75 -1.36
CA ASP A 363 35.95 -34.33 -0.01
C ASP A 363 36.87 -35.57 0.15
N ASP A 364 37.05 -36.35 -0.93
CA ASP A 364 37.98 -37.50 -0.99
C ASP A 364 39.47 -37.09 -1.00
N VAL A 365 39.79 -35.80 -1.12
CA VAL A 365 41.16 -35.32 -1.03
C VAL A 365 41.58 -35.20 0.43
N VAL A 366 42.12 -36.29 0.98
CA VAL A 366 42.81 -36.29 2.27
C VAL A 366 43.93 -35.25 2.28
N GLU A 367 43.96 -34.43 3.33
CA GLU A 367 44.87 -33.29 3.53
C GLU A 367 46.29 -33.55 3.00
N GLY A 368 46.61 -32.88 1.89
CA GLY A 368 47.92 -32.93 1.26
C GLY A 368 48.24 -31.56 0.66
N ASN A 369 49.44 -31.05 0.93
CA ASN A 369 49.88 -29.77 0.39
C ASN A 369 50.23 -29.92 -1.11
N GLY A 370 49.39 -29.40 -2.00
CA GLY A 370 49.73 -29.21 -3.41
C GLY A 370 48.55 -29.28 -4.38
N ARG A 371 48.73 -28.69 -5.57
CA ARG A 371 47.77 -28.71 -6.67
C ARG A 371 47.48 -30.17 -7.09
N LYS A 372 46.26 -30.65 -6.84
CA LYS A 372 45.83 -31.99 -7.21
C LYS A 372 44.92 -31.93 -8.43
N LYS A 373 45.14 -32.79 -9.42
CA LYS A 373 44.20 -32.93 -10.55
C LYS A 373 43.09 -33.90 -10.15
N LEU A 374 41.85 -33.44 -10.20
CA LEU A 374 40.66 -34.23 -9.89
C LEU A 374 40.11 -34.94 -11.12
N LEU A 375 40.13 -34.28 -12.28
CA LEU A 375 39.59 -34.79 -13.54
C LEU A 375 40.50 -34.43 -14.73
N ASP A 376 40.57 -35.31 -15.72
CA ASP A 376 41.23 -35.12 -17.01
C ASP A 376 40.57 -36.04 -18.04
N PHE A 377 39.68 -35.50 -18.87
CA PHE A 377 38.96 -36.30 -19.87
C PHE A 377 38.65 -35.44 -21.11
N ASN A 378 38.30 -36.11 -22.20
CA ASN A 378 37.78 -35.45 -23.39
C ASN A 378 36.25 -35.62 -23.42
N ASP A 379 35.52 -34.55 -23.73
CA ASP A 379 34.08 -34.63 -23.93
C ASP A 379 33.70 -35.19 -25.31
N SER A 380 32.40 -35.21 -25.61
CA SER A 380 31.88 -35.69 -26.90
C SER A 380 32.27 -34.83 -28.10
N MET A 381 32.86 -33.65 -27.88
CA MET A 381 33.31 -32.71 -28.90
C MET A 381 34.84 -32.73 -29.07
N ASP A 382 35.53 -33.71 -28.45
CA ASP A 382 36.99 -33.81 -28.36
C ASP A 382 37.65 -32.60 -27.65
N GLU A 383 36.91 -31.91 -26.77
CA GLU A 383 37.48 -30.88 -25.89
C GLU A 383 38.05 -31.52 -24.63
N ARG A 384 39.30 -31.19 -24.30
CA ARG A 384 39.97 -31.67 -23.10
C ARG A 384 39.58 -30.81 -21.91
N ILE A 385 38.95 -31.43 -20.91
CA ILE A 385 38.52 -30.80 -19.66
C ILE A 385 39.39 -31.28 -18.52
N GLN A 386 39.94 -30.33 -17.76
CA GLN A 386 40.76 -30.61 -16.60
C GLN A 386 40.26 -29.84 -15.39
N VAL A 387 40.09 -30.53 -14.27
CA VAL A 387 39.70 -29.91 -12.99
C VAL A 387 40.82 -30.13 -11.99
N PHE A 388 41.27 -29.06 -11.35
CA PHE A 388 42.31 -29.07 -10.33
C PHE A 388 41.79 -28.49 -9.03
N LEU A 389 42.25 -29.03 -7.91
CA LEU A 389 42.15 -28.45 -6.59
C LEU A 389 43.51 -27.80 -6.28
N GLU A 390 43.53 -26.48 -6.14
CA GLU A 390 44.71 -25.63 -5.90
C GLU A 390 44.73 -25.07 -4.47
#